data_AF-A0A2K5JCF7-F1
#
_entry.id   AF-A0A2K5JCF7-F1
#
_cell.length_a   1.000
_cell.length_b   1.000
_cell.length_c   1.000
_cell.angle_alpha   90.00
_cell.angle_beta   90.00
_cell.angle_gamma   90.00
#
_symmetry.space_group_name_H-M   'P 1'
#
loop_
_entity.id
_entity.type
_entity.pdbx_description
1 polymer ?
#
loop_
_entity_poly.entity_id
_entity_poly.type
_entity_poly.pdbx_seq_one_letter_code
_entity_poly.pdbx_strand_id
1 'polypeptide(L)'
;MKSQGSSSDKNCKVSFRKKLLIIDSNLEVKDVERLKFLCIGLVPNKKLEKSSSASDVFEHLLAEDLLSEGDSFFLAELLYIIRQKKLLQYLDYTKEKVEQLLPIKGKISLFRNLLYELSQSIDSENLKEMIFLLNDSLPKTEMTSLSFLALLEKQDKIDEDNLTCLEDLCKVVVPKLLRNIEKYKREKQEESCQNKYARSNVGTYVQDESGPQRPLCHCQQPQLYLPGGQTRNP
;
A
#
# COMPACT_ATOMS: atom_id res chain seq x y z
N MET A 1 -8.21 23.76 59.50
CA MET A 1 -7.10 22.91 59.04
C MET A 1 -7.56 22.22 57.75
N LYS A 2 -7.30 22.84 56.59
CA LYS A 2 -6.42 22.31 55.51
C LYS A 2 -6.48 20.78 55.33
N SER A 3 -7.07 20.34 54.23
CA SER A 3 -6.35 19.50 53.27
C SER A 3 -6.82 19.84 51.86
N GLN A 4 -5.87 20.33 51.05
CA GLN A 4 -5.93 20.45 49.61
C GLN A 4 -5.39 19.16 49.00
N GLY A 5 -5.77 18.88 47.75
CA GLY A 5 -5.10 17.95 46.84
C GLY A 5 -5.94 16.69 46.58
N SER A 6 -6.19 16.26 45.35
CA SER A 6 -5.34 16.38 44.17
C SER A 6 -6.17 16.64 42.91
N SER A 7 -6.00 17.85 42.37
CA SER A 7 -6.22 18.16 40.96
C SER A 7 -5.07 17.52 40.18
N SER A 8 -5.19 16.24 39.83
CA SER A 8 -4.21 15.57 38.96
C SER A 8 -4.56 15.86 37.50
N ASP A 9 -3.81 16.80 36.94
CA ASP A 9 -3.32 16.79 35.57
C ASP A 9 -4.35 16.88 34.43
N LYS A 10 -5.06 18.02 34.39
CA LYS A 10 -5.53 18.59 33.12
C LYS A 10 -4.36 19.24 32.37
N ASN A 11 -3.32 18.48 32.07
CA ASN A 11 -2.37 18.86 31.03
C ASN A 11 -2.97 18.44 29.68
N CYS A 12 -3.11 19.38 28.75
CA CYS A 12 -3.86 19.27 27.51
C CYS A 12 -3.18 18.31 26.52
N LYS A 13 -3.17 17.01 26.82
CA LYS A 13 -3.00 15.97 25.82
C LYS A 13 -4.34 15.89 25.10
N VAL A 14 -4.38 16.38 23.87
CA VAL A 14 -5.52 16.17 22.96
C VAL A 14 -5.79 14.66 22.96
N SER A 15 -6.93 14.22 23.50
CA SER A 15 -7.26 12.80 23.57
C SER A 15 -7.15 12.19 22.17
N PHE A 16 -6.74 10.93 22.07
CA PHE A 16 -6.48 10.31 20.77
C PHE A 16 -7.65 10.50 19.78
N ARG A 17 -8.90 10.38 20.26
CA ARG A 17 -10.10 10.68 19.46
C ARG A 17 -10.18 12.11 18.94
N LYS A 18 -9.74 13.11 19.71
CA LYS A 18 -9.67 14.51 19.23
C LYS A 18 -8.63 14.67 18.12
N LYS A 19 -7.49 13.96 18.18
CA LYS A 19 -6.50 13.95 17.09
C LYS A 19 -7.13 13.38 15.80
N LEU A 20 -7.86 12.26 15.91
CA LEU A 20 -8.58 11.67 14.78
C LEU A 20 -9.63 12.60 14.19
N LEU A 21 -10.38 13.32 15.03
CA LEU A 21 -11.38 14.29 14.57
C LEU A 21 -10.74 15.47 13.82
N ILE A 22 -9.57 15.95 14.28
CA ILE A 22 -8.82 16.99 13.56
C ILE A 22 -8.37 16.47 12.20
N ILE A 23 -7.87 15.23 12.13
CA ILE A 23 -7.45 14.60 10.87
C ILE A 23 -8.65 14.51 9.91
N ASP A 24 -9.77 13.96 10.35
CA ASP A 24 -11.02 13.86 9.58
C ASP A 24 -11.48 15.23 9.03
N SER A 25 -11.45 16.26 9.86
CA SER A 25 -11.83 17.63 9.45
C SER A 25 -10.92 18.24 8.37
N ASN A 26 -9.73 17.68 8.14
CA ASN A 26 -8.78 18.13 7.12
C ASN A 26 -8.73 17.19 5.89
N LEU A 27 -9.55 16.14 5.85
CA LEU A 27 -9.64 15.22 4.72
C LEU A 27 -10.84 15.55 3.85
N GLU A 28 -10.63 15.56 2.54
CA GLU A 28 -11.71 15.78 1.58
C GLU A 28 -12.47 14.49 1.28
N VAL A 29 -13.65 14.60 0.67
CA VAL A 29 -14.45 13.44 0.22
C VAL A 29 -13.62 12.48 -0.64
N LYS A 30 -12.77 13.01 -1.53
CA LYS A 30 -11.87 12.19 -2.35
C LYS A 30 -10.85 11.42 -1.51
N ASP A 31 -10.36 12.01 -0.42
CA ASP A 31 -9.42 11.34 0.49
C ASP A 31 -10.10 10.23 1.27
N VAL A 32 -11.35 10.42 1.69
CA VAL A 32 -12.15 9.35 2.33
C VAL A 32 -12.31 8.15 1.38
N GLU A 33 -12.61 8.39 0.10
CA GLU A 33 -12.69 7.32 -0.90
C GLU A 33 -11.35 6.61 -1.13
N ARG A 34 -10.23 7.34 -1.11
CA ARG A 34 -8.88 6.75 -1.16
C ARG A 34 -8.57 5.90 0.07
N LEU A 35 -8.92 6.37 1.27
CA LEU A 35 -8.76 5.63 2.52
C LEU A 35 -9.57 4.33 2.49
N LYS A 36 -10.85 4.42 2.09
CA LYS A 36 -11.73 3.25 1.92
C LYS A 36 -11.12 2.23 0.98
N PHE A 37 -10.65 2.67 -0.19
CA PHE A 37 -10.01 1.80 -1.16
C PHE A 37 -8.77 1.10 -0.60
N LEU A 38 -7.88 1.84 0.08
CA LEU A 38 -6.65 1.27 0.66
C LEU A 38 -6.94 0.25 1.77
N CYS A 39 -8.07 0.37 2.46
CA CYS A 39 -8.47 -0.55 3.53
C CYS A 39 -9.17 -1.82 3.03
N ILE A 40 -9.43 -1.97 1.73
CA ILE A 40 -10.03 -3.18 1.16
C ILE A 40 -9.13 -4.39 1.44
N GLY A 41 -9.72 -5.43 2.02
CA GLY A 41 -9.02 -6.66 2.45
C GLY A 41 -8.51 -6.62 3.89
N LEU A 42 -8.39 -5.43 4.50
CA LEU A 42 -8.04 -5.24 5.91
C LEU A 42 -9.27 -4.97 6.79
N VAL A 43 -10.27 -4.28 6.23
CA VAL A 43 -11.56 -4.01 6.85
C VAL A 43 -12.67 -4.62 5.98
N PRO A 44 -13.72 -5.21 6.56
CA PRO A 44 -14.84 -5.73 5.77
C PRO A 44 -15.46 -4.69 4.83
N ASN A 45 -15.54 -4.97 3.52
CA ASN A 45 -16.03 -4.05 2.49
C ASN A 45 -17.42 -3.45 2.81
N LYS A 46 -18.33 -4.26 3.38
CA LYS A 46 -19.67 -3.79 3.79
C LYS A 46 -19.64 -2.66 4.84
N LYS A 47 -18.59 -2.59 5.67
CA LYS A 47 -18.39 -1.51 6.64
C LYS A 47 -17.90 -0.26 5.92
N LEU A 48 -16.87 -0.42 5.08
CA LEU A 48 -16.29 0.67 4.27
C LEU A 48 -17.34 1.33 3.35
N GLU A 49 -18.20 0.56 2.68
CA GLU A 49 -19.27 1.08 1.82
C GLU A 49 -20.26 1.99 2.58
N LYS A 50 -20.46 1.76 3.88
CA LYS A 50 -21.34 2.57 4.74
C LYS A 50 -20.65 3.78 5.36
N SER A 51 -19.32 3.83 5.31
CA SER A 51 -18.54 4.96 5.84
C SER A 51 -18.75 6.20 4.97
N SER A 52 -19.18 7.28 5.63
CA SER A 52 -19.47 8.58 5.03
C SER A 52 -18.39 9.63 5.32
N SER A 53 -17.57 9.40 6.34
CA SER A 53 -16.48 10.27 6.80
C SER A 53 -15.18 9.48 7.02
N ALA A 54 -14.04 10.17 7.20
CA ALA A 54 -12.81 9.50 7.60
C ALA A 54 -12.91 8.99 9.03
N SER A 55 -13.64 9.70 9.91
CA SER A 55 -13.95 9.24 11.26
C SER A 55 -14.64 7.86 11.25
N ASP A 56 -15.60 7.62 10.36
CA ASP A 56 -16.24 6.30 10.22
C ASP A 56 -15.22 5.20 9.86
N VAL A 57 -14.28 5.51 8.96
CA VAL A 57 -13.18 4.59 8.60
C VAL A 57 -12.30 4.35 9.82
N PHE A 58 -11.94 5.39 10.58
CA PHE A 58 -11.09 5.26 11.78
C PHE A 58 -11.74 4.43 12.89
N GLU A 59 -13.05 4.51 13.06
CA GLU A 59 -13.79 3.61 13.98
C GLU A 59 -13.66 2.15 13.56
N HIS A 60 -13.72 1.87 12.26
CA HIS A 60 -13.48 0.51 11.76
C HIS A 60 -12.02 0.09 11.98
N LEU A 61 -11.05 0.96 11.78
CA LEU A 61 -9.65 0.65 12.08
C LEU A 61 -9.42 0.37 13.58
N LEU A 62 -10.11 1.08 14.46
CA LEU A 62 -10.08 0.84 15.90
C LEU A 62 -10.72 -0.49 16.27
N ALA A 63 -11.85 -0.84 15.64
CA ALA A 63 -12.56 -2.09 15.90
C ALA A 63 -11.82 -3.33 15.39
N GLU A 64 -10.99 -3.20 14.36
CA GLU A 64 -10.16 -4.29 13.82
C GLU A 64 -8.72 -4.28 14.39
N ASP A 65 -8.46 -3.53 15.49
CA ASP A 65 -7.15 -3.37 16.12
C ASP A 65 -6.02 -2.89 15.18
N LEU A 66 -6.39 -2.26 14.07
CA LEU A 66 -5.46 -1.67 13.10
C LEU A 66 -4.95 -0.29 13.53
N LEU A 67 -5.68 0.36 14.44
CA LEU A 67 -5.40 1.71 14.95
C LEU A 67 -5.63 1.75 16.46
N SER A 68 -4.68 2.27 17.23
CA SER A 68 -4.84 2.54 18.66
C SER A 68 -3.99 3.74 19.10
N GLU A 69 -4.14 4.19 20.35
CA GLU A 69 -3.28 5.26 20.89
C GLU A 69 -1.81 4.81 21.00
N GLY A 70 -1.56 3.52 21.27
CA GLY A 70 -0.21 2.95 21.38
C GLY A 70 0.42 2.60 20.04
N ASP A 71 -0.38 2.28 19.02
CA ASP A 71 0.08 2.03 17.66
C ASP A 71 -0.84 2.70 16.62
N SER A 72 -0.41 3.85 16.13
CA SER A 72 -1.10 4.63 15.09
C SER A 72 -0.38 4.58 13.73
N PHE A 73 0.61 3.69 13.58
CA PHE A 73 1.44 3.67 12.37
C PHE A 73 0.63 3.39 11.11
N PHE A 74 -0.37 2.51 11.18
CA PHE A 74 -1.19 2.20 10.01
C PHE A 74 -1.92 3.43 9.46
N LEU A 75 -2.44 4.29 10.34
CA LEU A 75 -3.04 5.55 9.90
C LEU A 75 -1.98 6.51 9.33
N ALA A 76 -0.76 6.52 9.88
CA ALA A 76 0.34 7.29 9.32
C ALA A 76 0.74 6.81 7.91
N GLU A 77 0.78 5.49 7.69
CA GLU A 77 0.98 4.88 6.37
C GLU A 77 -0.11 5.30 5.38
N LEU A 78 -1.39 5.19 5.76
CA LEU A 78 -2.52 5.62 4.93
C LEU A 78 -2.40 7.10 4.52
N LEU A 79 -2.18 8.00 5.49
CA LEU A 79 -2.00 9.43 5.25
C LEU A 79 -0.80 9.73 4.35
N TYR A 80 0.28 8.96 4.49
CA TYR A 80 1.46 9.08 3.65
C TYR A 80 1.15 8.69 2.19
N ILE A 81 0.44 7.57 1.96
CA ILE A 81 0.07 7.07 0.63
C ILE A 81 -0.88 8.04 -0.08
N ILE A 82 -1.90 8.56 0.62
CA ILE A 82 -2.83 9.54 0.04
C ILE A 82 -2.23 10.96 -0.07
N ARG A 83 -0.94 11.12 0.27
CA ARG A 83 -0.15 12.35 0.19
C ARG A 83 -0.60 13.46 1.15
N GLN A 84 -1.39 13.13 2.17
CA GLN A 84 -1.79 14.03 3.26
C GLN A 84 -0.71 14.11 4.36
N LYS A 85 0.54 14.32 3.93
CA LYS A 85 1.74 14.26 4.79
C LYS A 85 1.74 15.29 5.91
N LYS A 86 1.05 16.41 5.73
CA LYS A 86 0.89 17.45 6.76
C LYS A 86 0.14 16.94 7.99
N LEU A 87 -0.73 15.94 7.83
CA LEU A 87 -1.54 15.39 8.92
C LEU A 87 -0.76 14.40 9.80
N LEU A 88 0.42 13.94 9.36
CA LEU A 88 1.29 13.05 10.13
C LEU A 88 1.73 13.66 11.47
N GLN A 89 1.81 15.00 11.55
CA GLN A 89 2.16 15.70 12.79
C GLN A 89 1.18 15.41 13.93
N TYR A 90 -0.09 15.12 13.63
CA TYR A 90 -1.08 14.80 14.67
C TYR A 90 -0.88 13.41 15.26
N LEU A 91 -0.13 12.54 14.57
CA LEU A 91 0.21 11.18 14.98
C LEU A 91 1.65 11.06 15.50
N ASP A 92 2.36 12.17 15.66
CA ASP A 92 3.76 12.21 16.11
C ASP A 92 4.72 11.48 15.13
N TYR A 93 4.44 11.61 13.83
CA TYR A 93 5.27 11.13 12.71
C TYR A 93 5.74 12.25 11.80
N THR A 94 6.95 12.09 11.27
CA THR A 94 7.43 12.85 10.10
C THR A 94 7.35 11.97 8.85
N LYS A 95 7.46 12.59 7.68
CA LYS A 95 7.52 11.88 6.40
C LYS A 95 8.66 10.84 6.40
N GLU A 96 9.84 11.24 6.86
CA GLU A 96 11.06 10.44 6.87
C GLU A 96 10.92 9.24 7.82
N LYS A 97 10.29 9.46 8.99
CA LYS A 97 10.01 8.38 9.95
C LYS A 97 9.04 7.36 9.37
N VAL A 98 8.03 7.79 8.60
CA VAL A 98 7.14 6.86 7.90
C VAL A 98 7.91 6.06 6.85
N GLU A 99 8.70 6.73 6.00
CA GLU A 99 9.50 6.08 4.96
C GLU A 99 10.45 5.00 5.53
N GLN A 100 11.07 5.25 6.68
CA GLN A 100 11.93 4.28 7.35
C GLN A 100 11.18 3.08 7.93
N LEU A 101 9.94 3.28 8.38
CA LEU A 101 9.13 2.24 9.02
C LEU A 101 8.28 1.45 8.04
N LEU A 102 8.01 1.96 6.83
CA LEU A 102 7.20 1.28 5.80
C LEU A 102 7.66 -0.16 5.53
N PRO A 103 8.96 -0.45 5.32
CA PRO A 103 9.40 -1.84 5.06
C PRO A 103 9.21 -2.80 6.24
N ILE A 104 8.99 -2.29 7.46
CA ILE A 104 8.97 -3.07 8.71
C ILE A 104 7.55 -3.20 9.26
N LYS A 105 6.79 -2.10 9.24
CA LYS A 105 5.47 -1.96 9.86
C LYS A 105 4.34 -1.75 8.85
N GLY A 106 4.65 -1.61 7.56
CA GLY A 106 3.65 -1.41 6.51
C GLY A 106 2.64 -2.55 6.49
N LYS A 107 1.35 -2.19 6.41
CA LYS A 107 0.25 -3.15 6.32
C LYS A 107 -0.41 -3.13 4.94
N ILE A 108 -0.19 -2.09 4.13
CA ILE A 108 -0.74 -2.02 2.77
C ILE A 108 0.10 -2.91 1.85
N SER A 109 -0.56 -3.90 1.22
CA SER A 109 0.12 -4.82 0.30
C SER A 109 0.67 -4.12 -0.94
N LEU A 110 1.70 -4.71 -1.55
CA LEU A 110 2.26 -4.23 -2.81
C LEU A 110 1.18 -4.12 -3.91
N PHE A 111 0.25 -5.08 -3.95
CA PHE A 111 -0.87 -5.07 -4.90
C PHE A 111 -1.82 -3.90 -4.67
N ARG A 112 -2.19 -3.63 -3.41
CA ARG A 112 -3.06 -2.49 -3.09
C ARG A 112 -2.39 -1.17 -3.44
N ASN A 113 -1.09 -1.04 -3.18
CA ASN A 113 -0.29 0.12 -3.59
C ASN A 113 -0.24 0.26 -5.12
N LEU A 114 -0.03 -0.82 -5.87
CA LEU A 114 -0.07 -0.81 -7.33
C LEU A 114 -1.41 -0.27 -7.84
N LEU A 115 -2.54 -0.83 -7.38
CA LEU A 115 -3.84 -0.41 -7.86
C LEU A 115 -4.12 1.06 -7.53
N TYR A 116 -3.70 1.52 -6.34
CA TYR A 116 -3.81 2.92 -5.96
C TYR A 116 -2.96 3.84 -6.86
N GLU A 117 -1.70 3.49 -7.14
CA GLU A 117 -0.83 4.26 -8.04
C GLU A 117 -1.40 4.34 -9.47
N LEU A 118 -1.92 3.22 -9.98
CA LEU A 118 -2.57 3.17 -11.28
C LEU A 118 -3.81 4.07 -11.29
N SER A 119 -4.65 4.02 -10.25
CA SER A 119 -5.85 4.83 -10.16
C SER A 119 -5.55 6.34 -10.20
N GLN A 120 -4.41 6.78 -9.64
CA GLN A 120 -4.01 8.19 -9.67
C GLN A 120 -3.49 8.62 -11.06
N SER A 121 -3.15 7.66 -11.91
CA SER A 121 -2.55 7.90 -13.23
C SER A 121 -3.49 7.67 -14.41
N ILE A 122 -4.65 7.04 -14.15
CA ILE A 122 -5.75 6.87 -15.12
C ILE A 122 -6.69 8.07 -14.98
N ASP A 123 -6.74 8.91 -16.01
CA ASP A 123 -7.70 10.01 -16.10
C ASP A 123 -9.08 9.53 -16.58
N SER A 124 -10.05 10.44 -16.58
CA SER A 124 -11.44 10.13 -16.93
C SER A 124 -11.64 9.67 -18.36
N GLU A 125 -10.79 10.09 -19.31
CA GLU A 125 -10.97 9.71 -20.72
C GLU A 125 -10.42 8.30 -20.95
N ASN A 126 -9.20 8.05 -20.45
CA ASN A 126 -8.63 6.72 -20.40
C ASN A 126 -9.55 5.72 -19.68
N LEU A 127 -10.19 6.14 -18.58
CA LEU A 127 -11.13 5.30 -17.85
C LEU A 127 -12.35 4.90 -18.71
N LYS A 128 -12.93 5.84 -19.46
CA LYS A 128 -14.08 5.54 -20.34
C LYS A 128 -13.70 4.53 -21.42
N GLU A 129 -12.52 4.70 -22.03
CA GLU A 129 -12.01 3.77 -23.04
C GLU A 129 -11.80 2.37 -22.45
N MET A 130 -11.20 2.28 -21.25
CA MET A 130 -11.05 0.99 -20.56
C MET A 130 -12.39 0.32 -20.24
N ILE A 131 -13.38 1.09 -19.76
CA ILE A 131 -14.74 0.58 -19.48
C ILE A 131 -15.39 0.09 -20.77
N PHE A 132 -15.27 0.85 -21.86
CA PHE A 132 -15.82 0.49 -23.17
C PHE A 132 -15.24 -0.83 -23.69
N LEU A 133 -13.92 -1.05 -23.54
CA LEU A 133 -13.26 -2.29 -23.96
C LEU A 133 -13.70 -3.52 -23.17
N LEU A 134 -14.14 -3.36 -21.91
CA LEU A 134 -14.62 -4.46 -21.06
C LEU A 134 -16.09 -4.86 -21.27
N ASN A 135 -16.73 -4.26 -22.29
CA ASN A 135 -18.09 -4.41 -22.80
C ASN A 135 -18.99 -5.48 -22.11
N ASP A 136 -20.11 -5.02 -21.55
CA ASP A 136 -21.21 -5.72 -20.83
C ASP A 136 -20.96 -6.24 -19.38
N SER A 137 -19.72 -6.24 -18.88
CA SER A 137 -19.46 -6.73 -17.51
C SER A 137 -19.52 -5.66 -16.40
N LEU A 138 -19.70 -4.38 -16.75
CA LEU A 138 -19.58 -3.25 -15.81
C LEU A 138 -20.86 -2.40 -15.72
N PRO A 139 -21.14 -1.79 -14.56
CA PRO A 139 -22.24 -0.86 -14.39
C PRO A 139 -22.17 0.32 -15.37
N LYS A 140 -23.32 0.76 -15.86
CA LYS A 140 -23.46 1.97 -16.71
C LYS A 140 -23.35 3.28 -15.92
N THR A 141 -23.11 3.20 -14.61
CA THR A 141 -23.00 4.35 -13.71
C THR A 141 -21.63 4.99 -13.83
N GLU A 142 -21.54 6.29 -13.53
CA GLU A 142 -20.24 6.95 -13.42
C GLU A 142 -19.35 6.24 -12.40
N MET A 143 -18.11 5.96 -12.80
CA MET A 143 -17.10 5.32 -11.96
C MET A 143 -15.86 6.19 -11.89
N THR A 144 -15.18 6.12 -10.74
CA THR A 144 -13.80 6.60 -10.60
C THR A 144 -12.83 5.48 -10.93
N SER A 145 -11.57 5.82 -11.24
CA SER A 145 -10.52 4.84 -11.48
C SER A 145 -10.32 3.89 -10.29
N LEU A 146 -10.52 4.38 -9.05
CA LEU A 146 -10.50 3.54 -7.83
C LEU A 146 -11.62 2.51 -7.83
N SER A 147 -12.87 2.98 -8.00
CA SER A 147 -14.04 2.09 -8.00
C SER A 147 -14.03 1.10 -9.16
N PHE A 148 -13.45 1.47 -10.30
CA PHE A 148 -13.26 0.60 -11.44
C PHE A 148 -12.29 -0.55 -11.10
N LEU A 149 -11.11 -0.24 -10.56
CA LEU A 149 -10.14 -1.28 -10.17
C LEU A 149 -10.67 -2.18 -9.06
N ALA A 150 -11.35 -1.62 -8.04
CA ALA A 150 -11.99 -2.40 -7.00
C ALA A 150 -13.09 -3.33 -7.55
N LEU A 151 -13.80 -2.91 -8.61
CA LEU A 151 -14.81 -3.74 -9.25
C LEU A 151 -14.17 -4.89 -10.04
N LEU A 152 -13.07 -4.66 -10.75
CA LEU A 152 -12.34 -5.73 -11.43
C LEU A 152 -11.86 -6.79 -10.44
N GLU A 153 -11.33 -6.35 -9.29
CA GLU A 153 -10.91 -7.24 -8.21
C GLU A 153 -12.11 -8.02 -7.65
N LYS A 154 -13.24 -7.35 -7.38
CA LYS A 154 -14.48 -7.98 -6.90
C LYS A 154 -15.08 -8.98 -7.89
N GLN A 155 -14.80 -8.84 -9.18
CA GLN A 155 -15.24 -9.75 -10.24
C GLN A 155 -14.22 -10.85 -10.55
N ASP A 156 -13.17 -11.00 -9.72
CA ASP A 156 -12.07 -11.96 -9.90
C ASP A 156 -11.37 -11.83 -11.27
N LYS A 157 -11.44 -10.64 -11.88
CA LYS A 157 -10.75 -10.34 -13.15
C LYS A 157 -9.28 -10.01 -12.95
N ILE A 158 -8.96 -9.50 -11.76
CA ILE A 158 -7.61 -9.19 -11.32
C ILE A 158 -7.45 -9.61 -9.86
N ASP A 159 -6.25 -10.07 -9.53
CA ASP A 159 -5.84 -10.36 -8.15
C ASP A 159 -4.32 -10.16 -8.02
N GLU A 160 -3.78 -10.49 -6.85
CA GLU A 160 -2.36 -10.31 -6.55
C GLU A 160 -1.44 -11.06 -7.53
N ASP A 161 -1.86 -12.20 -8.06
CA ASP A 161 -1.11 -13.09 -8.96
C ASP A 161 -1.53 -12.96 -10.43
N ASN A 162 -2.75 -12.49 -10.69
CA ASN A 162 -3.32 -12.35 -12.03
C ASN A 162 -3.62 -10.88 -12.35
N LEU A 163 -2.76 -10.27 -13.17
CA LEU A 163 -2.93 -8.90 -13.69
C LEU A 163 -3.22 -8.86 -15.19
N THR A 164 -3.42 -9.99 -15.86
CA THR A 164 -3.50 -10.08 -17.33
C THR A 164 -4.58 -9.15 -17.91
N CYS A 165 -5.77 -9.15 -17.31
CA CYS A 165 -6.86 -8.26 -17.73
C CYS A 165 -6.45 -6.77 -17.67
N LEU A 166 -5.74 -6.37 -16.62
CA LEU A 166 -5.30 -4.98 -16.46
C LEU A 166 -4.15 -4.64 -17.41
N GLU A 167 -3.23 -5.57 -17.65
CA GLU A 167 -2.15 -5.43 -18.62
C GLU A 167 -2.69 -5.22 -20.05
N ASP A 168 -3.68 -6.02 -20.46
CA ASP A 168 -4.29 -5.91 -21.78
C ASP A 168 -4.98 -4.54 -21.97
N LEU A 169 -5.71 -4.07 -20.95
CA LEU A 169 -6.33 -2.75 -20.96
C LEU A 169 -5.29 -1.63 -21.01
N CYS A 170 -4.27 -1.68 -20.15
CA CYS A 170 -3.20 -0.68 -20.14
C CYS A 170 -2.44 -0.66 -21.46
N LYS A 171 -2.18 -1.82 -22.08
CA LYS A 171 -1.47 -1.91 -23.36
C LYS A 171 -2.20 -1.18 -24.50
N VAL A 172 -3.53 -1.18 -24.47
CA VAL A 172 -4.35 -0.51 -25.50
C VAL A 172 -4.53 0.97 -25.18
N VAL A 173 -4.92 1.30 -23.94
CA VAL A 173 -5.40 2.65 -23.60
C VAL A 173 -4.29 3.52 -23.00
N VAL A 174 -3.47 2.96 -22.10
CA VAL A 174 -2.48 3.74 -21.33
C VAL A 174 -1.13 2.99 -21.21
N PRO A 175 -0.39 2.79 -22.32
CA PRO A 175 0.76 1.88 -22.33
C PRO A 175 1.86 2.25 -21.33
N LYS A 176 1.98 3.54 -21.00
CA LYS A 176 2.93 4.05 -19.99
C LYS A 176 2.72 3.45 -18.60
N LEU A 177 1.54 2.91 -18.27
CA LEU A 177 1.25 2.30 -16.97
C LEU A 177 1.75 0.85 -16.86
N LEU A 178 2.11 0.20 -17.97
CA LEU A 178 2.73 -1.13 -17.94
C LEU A 178 4.01 -1.14 -17.10
N ARG A 179 4.78 -0.04 -17.09
CA ARG A 179 5.97 0.10 -16.24
C ARG A 179 5.68 -0.06 -14.74
N ASN A 180 4.49 0.37 -14.28
CA ASN A 180 4.08 0.24 -12.89
C ASN A 180 3.75 -1.23 -12.56
N ILE A 181 3.07 -1.93 -13.49
CA ILE A 181 2.76 -3.35 -13.36
C ILE A 181 4.04 -4.20 -13.39
N GLU A 182 4.97 -3.91 -14.30
CA GLU A 182 6.28 -4.57 -14.37
C GLU A 182 7.11 -4.33 -13.11
N LYS A 183 7.09 -3.10 -12.56
CA LYS A 183 7.74 -2.78 -11.29
C LYS A 183 7.17 -3.65 -10.16
N TYR A 184 5.84 -3.72 -10.04
CA TYR A 184 5.19 -4.57 -9.05
C TYR A 184 5.58 -6.04 -9.19
N LYS A 185 5.60 -6.59 -10.43
CA LYS A 185 6.00 -7.97 -10.67
C LYS A 185 7.45 -8.25 -10.21
N ARG A 186 8.37 -7.29 -10.39
CA ARG A 186 9.75 -7.40 -9.88
C ARG A 186 9.80 -7.35 -8.35
N GLU A 187 9.12 -6.39 -7.73
CA GLU A 187 9.08 -6.24 -6.27
C GLU A 187 8.46 -7.47 -5.59
N LYS A 188 7.38 -8.02 -6.15
CA LYS A 188 6.74 -9.25 -5.66
C LYS A 188 7.69 -10.46 -5.75
N GLN A 189 8.46 -10.56 -6.83
CA GLN A 189 9.46 -11.63 -6.97
C GLN A 189 10.57 -11.50 -5.92
N GLU A 190 11.06 -10.28 -5.65
CA GLU A 190 12.08 -10.02 -4.63
C GLU A 190 11.60 -10.39 -3.23
N GLU A 191 10.38 -10.00 -2.85
CA GLU A 191 9.76 -10.36 -1.56
C GLU A 191 9.63 -11.88 -1.42
N SER A 192 9.17 -12.57 -2.47
CA SER A 192 9.05 -14.03 -2.48
C SER A 192 10.41 -14.74 -2.33
N CYS A 193 11.49 -14.16 -2.87
CA CYS A 193 12.83 -14.71 -2.76
C CYS A 193 13.39 -14.51 -1.35
N GLN A 194 13.26 -13.31 -0.77
CA GLN A 194 13.71 -13.02 0.60
C GLN A 194 13.04 -13.94 1.64
N ASN A 195 11.73 -14.19 1.48
CA ASN A 195 10.99 -15.10 2.35
C ASN A 195 11.47 -16.56 2.27
N LYS A 196 11.92 -17.03 1.10
CA LYS A 196 12.50 -18.38 0.94
C LYS A 196 13.85 -18.52 1.65
N TYR A 197 14.70 -17.50 1.61
CA TYR A 197 15.98 -17.50 2.31
C TYR A 197 15.82 -17.42 3.83
N ALA A 198 14.88 -16.61 4.33
CA ALA A 198 14.56 -16.54 5.76
C ALA A 198 14.05 -17.89 6.31
N ARG A 199 13.23 -18.61 5.54
CA ARG A 199 12.67 -19.91 5.93
C ARG A 199 13.68 -21.07 5.83
N SER A 200 14.69 -20.94 4.95
CA SER A 200 15.77 -21.93 4.80
C SER A 200 16.85 -21.81 5.90
N ASN A 201 16.96 -20.65 6.55
CA ASN A 201 17.93 -20.40 7.63
C ASN A 201 17.41 -20.70 9.06
N VAL A 202 16.24 -21.33 9.21
CA VAL A 202 15.70 -21.73 10.53
C VAL A 202 16.25 -23.10 10.99
N GLY A 203 17.15 -23.73 10.24
CA GLY A 203 17.72 -25.02 10.60
C GLY A 203 19.21 -25.13 10.30
N THR A 204 20.04 -24.60 11.20
CA THR A 204 21.33 -25.15 11.72
C THR A 204 22.18 -24.00 12.26
N TYR A 205 22.18 -23.80 13.58
CA TYR A 205 23.29 -23.12 14.24
C TYR A 205 24.38 -24.15 14.48
N VAL A 206 25.50 -24.01 13.77
CA VAL A 206 26.81 -24.49 14.24
C VAL A 206 27.65 -23.24 14.43
N GLN A 207 28.16 -23.06 15.64
CA GLN A 207 29.10 -22.01 15.98
C GLN A 207 30.41 -22.28 15.22
N ASP A 208 30.80 -21.38 14.32
CA ASP A 208 32.22 -21.12 14.10
C ASP A 208 32.45 -19.65 13.75
N GLU A 209 33.50 -19.12 14.35
CA GLU A 209 33.89 -17.71 14.30
C GLU A 209 34.69 -17.44 13.02
N SER A 210 34.04 -16.87 12.01
CA SER A 210 34.69 -16.01 11.00
C SER A 210 33.61 -15.26 10.21
N GLY A 211 33.76 -13.94 10.13
CA GLY A 211 32.69 -13.00 9.76
C GLY A 211 32.02 -13.25 8.39
N PRO A 212 30.75 -12.85 8.20
CA PRO A 212 30.02 -13.18 6.98
C PRO A 212 30.36 -12.20 5.85
N GLN A 213 31.17 -12.66 4.90
CA GLN A 213 31.01 -12.24 3.51
C GLN A 213 29.68 -12.82 3.01
N ARG A 214 28.70 -11.94 2.76
CA ARG A 214 27.39 -12.34 2.22
C ARG A 214 27.58 -12.85 0.78
N PRO A 215 27.06 -14.04 0.41
CA PRO A 215 26.98 -14.44 -0.98
C PRO A 215 25.98 -13.54 -1.73
N LEU A 216 26.39 -13.00 -2.87
CA LEU A 216 25.54 -12.25 -3.79
C LEU A 216 24.51 -13.21 -4.42
N CYS A 217 23.21 -12.86 -4.44
CA CYS A 217 22.22 -13.72 -5.11
C CYS A 217 22.46 -13.72 -6.63
N HIS A 218 22.17 -14.83 -7.30
CA HIS A 218 22.34 -14.95 -8.76
C HIS A 218 21.46 -13.95 -9.55
N CYS A 219 20.43 -13.41 -8.89
CA CYS A 219 19.53 -12.36 -9.37
C CYS A 219 20.15 -10.94 -9.36
N GLN A 220 21.31 -10.74 -8.74
CA GLN A 220 22.00 -9.45 -8.64
C GLN A 220 23.21 -9.34 -9.58
N GLN A 221 23.45 -10.31 -10.46
CA GLN A 221 24.52 -10.18 -11.45
C GLN A 221 24.08 -9.27 -12.59
N PRO A 222 24.80 -8.16 -12.87
CA PRO A 222 24.65 -7.47 -14.14
C PRO A 222 24.93 -8.49 -15.25
N GLN A 223 24.08 -8.57 -16.26
CA GLN A 223 24.40 -9.32 -17.47
C GLN A 223 25.67 -8.71 -18.08
N LEU A 224 26.83 -9.31 -17.80
CA LEU A 224 28.07 -8.99 -18.48
C LEU A 224 27.92 -9.47 -19.91
N TYR A 225 27.62 -8.51 -20.78
CA TYR A 225 27.73 -8.65 -22.23
C TYR A 225 29.19 -9.01 -22.55
N LEU A 226 29.45 -10.27 -22.92
CA LEU A 226 30.76 -10.69 -23.43
C LEU A 226 30.84 -10.32 -24.93
N PRO A 227 31.81 -9.49 -25.35
CA PRO A 227 32.10 -9.27 -26.76
C PRO A 227 32.87 -10.47 -27.34
N GLY A 228 32.76 -10.63 -28.66
CA GLY A 228 33.02 -11.87 -29.40
C GLY A 228 34.47 -12.37 -29.46
N GLY A 229 34.61 -13.54 -30.09
CA GLY A 229 35.91 -14.14 -30.43
C GLY A 229 35.79 -15.23 -31.50
N GLN A 230 35.94 -14.84 -32.77
CA GLN A 230 36.32 -15.72 -33.88
C GLN A 230 37.72 -16.31 -33.64
N THR A 231 37.96 -17.58 -33.98
CA THR A 231 38.92 -18.01 -35.03
C THR A 231 39.10 -19.54 -35.12
N ARG A 232 38.89 -20.03 -36.36
CA ARG A 232 39.65 -21.02 -37.18
C ARG A 232 39.97 -22.45 -36.68
N ASN A 233 39.40 -23.42 -37.42
CA ASN A 233 39.98 -24.55 -38.19
C ASN A 233 41.27 -25.25 -37.75
N PRO A 234 41.40 -26.55 -38.05
CA PRO A 234 41.74 -27.02 -39.41
C PRO A 234 40.56 -27.41 -40.29
#